data_AF-A0A7V9P6Y6-F1
#
_entry.id   AF-A0A7V9P6Y6-F1
#
_cell.length_a   1.000
_cell.length_b   1.000
_cell.length_c   1.000
_cell.angle_alpha   90.00
_cell.angle_beta   90.00
_cell.angle_gamma   90.00
#
_symmetry.space_group_name_H-M   'P 1'
#
loop_
_entity.id
_entity.type
_entity.pdbx_description
1 polymer ?
#
loop_
_entity_poly.entity_id
_entity_poly.type
_entity_poly.pdbx_seq_one_letter_code
_entity_poly.pdbx_strand_id
1 'polypeptide(L)'
;MSELRVRLEEAPSEDALRDLVSRARDDGAGEIVVETTHEAGDAWIRAGFMEVSRVLVAEVGSLEGRLGSEHEPSYGAIHVQSDDVDAVTRAVGQFVPRLPGGSTGSVVLPPRDGWTTVHDELCDREPEMLRRLARELSDRMGAFVVATGAEEGSVVRYVALERGRVVDEYLSVPEHHGPLPPGEVIALGANPRLMARLTGADADTIRAVAKTARAPAELPPADELFASLVAALALPGEERGYQEARGLPGAVDLPR
;
A
#
# COMPACT_ATOMS: atom_id res chain seq x y z
N MET A 1 8.29 -32.09 15.10
CA MET A 1 9.67 -31.90 15.60
C MET A 1 9.57 -31.31 17.00
N SER A 2 10.44 -31.69 17.93
CA SER A 2 10.44 -31.13 19.29
C SER A 2 11.13 -29.76 19.27
N GLU A 3 10.54 -28.75 19.89
CA GLU A 3 11.09 -27.38 19.96
C GLU A 3 11.21 -26.91 21.41
N LEU A 4 12.28 -26.17 21.71
CA LEU A 4 12.42 -25.41 22.96
C LEU A 4 11.92 -23.98 22.72
N ARG A 5 10.83 -23.59 23.40
CA ARG A 5 10.24 -22.26 23.27
C ARG A 5 10.49 -21.42 24.52
N VAL A 6 11.03 -20.22 24.33
CA VAL A 6 11.37 -19.28 25.42
C VAL A 6 10.96 -17.86 25.04
N ARG A 7 10.64 -17.04 26.05
CA ARG A 7 10.41 -15.60 25.88
C ARG A 7 11.55 -14.81 26.49
N LEU A 8 12.20 -13.96 25.71
CA LEU A 8 13.36 -13.17 26.11
C LEU A 8 13.24 -11.76 25.52
N GLU A 9 13.22 -10.75 26.39
CA GLU A 9 13.04 -9.36 25.97
C GLU A 9 14.38 -8.64 25.69
N GLU A 10 15.50 -9.25 26.08
CA GLU A 10 16.84 -8.70 25.89
C GLU A 10 17.54 -9.27 24.66
N ALA A 11 18.57 -8.57 24.19
CA ALA A 11 19.45 -9.05 23.12
C ALA A 11 20.23 -10.31 23.58
N PRO A 12 20.57 -11.23 22.67
CA PRO A 12 21.30 -12.44 23.02
C PRO A 12 22.72 -12.11 23.50
N SER A 13 23.08 -12.65 24.67
CA SER A 13 24.47 -12.76 25.11
C SER A 13 25.03 -14.14 24.75
N GLU A 14 26.35 -14.28 24.73
CA GLU A 14 26.99 -15.57 24.45
C GLU A 14 26.61 -16.63 25.50
N ASP A 15 26.51 -16.23 26.78
CA ASP A 15 26.09 -17.12 27.85
C ASP A 15 24.62 -17.54 27.70
N ALA A 16 23.73 -16.63 27.30
CA ALA A 16 22.33 -16.94 27.04
C ALA A 16 22.17 -17.95 25.89
N LEU A 17 22.95 -17.77 24.81
CA LEU A 17 22.94 -18.72 23.69
C LEU A 17 23.45 -20.10 24.11
N ARG A 18 24.53 -20.16 24.91
CA ARG A 18 25.06 -21.43 25.44
C ARG A 18 24.05 -22.15 26.33
N ASP A 19 23.36 -21.42 27.21
CA ASP A 19 22.30 -21.97 28.06
C ASP A 19 21.15 -22.54 27.23
N LEU A 20 20.65 -21.78 26.24
CA LEU A 20 19.57 -22.22 25.36
C LEU A 20 19.92 -23.49 24.58
N VAL A 21 21.15 -23.57 24.06
CA VAL A 21 21.62 -24.78 23.36
C VAL A 21 21.74 -25.97 24.30
N SER A 22 22.23 -25.76 25.54
CA SER A 22 22.31 -26.83 26.54
C SER A 22 20.92 -27.37 26.85
N ARG A 23 19.98 -26.49 27.16
CA ARG A 23 18.59 -26.85 27.49
C ARG A 23 17.91 -27.57 26.33
N ALA A 24 18.07 -27.07 25.11
CA ALA A 24 17.49 -27.70 23.93
C ALA A 24 18.01 -29.13 23.74
N ARG A 25 19.31 -29.37 24.01
CA ARG A 25 19.90 -30.72 23.95
C ARG A 25 19.37 -31.62 25.06
N ASP A 26 19.28 -31.11 26.28
CA ASP A 26 18.76 -31.84 27.44
C ASP A 26 17.29 -32.26 27.21
N ASP A 27 16.52 -31.40 26.52
CA ASP A 27 15.12 -31.64 26.17
C ASP A 27 14.93 -32.43 24.85
N GLY A 28 16.03 -32.77 24.16
CA GLY A 28 15.97 -33.44 22.85
C GLY A 28 15.28 -32.62 21.76
N ALA A 29 15.25 -31.29 21.90
CA ALA A 29 14.67 -30.37 20.94
C ALA A 29 15.60 -30.21 19.72
N GLY A 30 15.01 -30.24 18.53
CA GLY A 30 15.73 -30.01 17.27
C GLY A 30 15.82 -28.53 16.90
N GLU A 31 14.99 -27.69 17.51
CA GLU A 31 14.85 -26.26 17.21
C GLU A 31 14.69 -25.44 18.49
N ILE A 32 15.15 -24.19 18.45
CA ILE A 32 15.00 -23.20 19.53
C ILE A 32 14.16 -22.06 18.97
N VAL A 33 13.03 -21.77 19.61
CA VAL A 33 12.13 -20.67 19.25
C VAL A 33 12.19 -19.61 20.35
N VAL A 34 12.56 -18.39 19.97
CA VAL A 34 12.63 -17.25 20.88
C VAL A 34 11.54 -16.26 20.54
N GLU A 35 10.66 -15.99 21.50
CA GLU A 35 9.73 -14.86 21.46
C GLU A 35 10.41 -13.63 22.07
N THR A 36 10.56 -12.56 21.28
CA THR A 36 11.31 -11.37 21.69
C THR A 36 10.61 -10.09 21.25
N THR A 37 11.08 -8.94 21.74
CA THR A 37 10.56 -7.64 21.34
C THR A 37 11.11 -7.21 19.98
N HIS A 38 10.49 -6.19 19.37
CA HIS A 38 10.96 -5.66 18.10
C HIS A 38 12.39 -5.10 18.22
N GLU A 39 12.69 -4.44 19.34
CA GLU A 39 13.99 -3.80 19.60
C GLU A 39 15.15 -4.81 19.71
N ALA A 40 14.87 -6.00 20.26
CA ALA A 40 15.87 -7.06 20.40
C ALA A 40 15.96 -7.99 19.18
N GLY A 41 14.93 -8.01 18.32
CA GLY A 41 14.79 -8.93 17.19
C GLY A 41 16.00 -8.94 16.26
N ASP A 42 16.52 -7.77 15.88
CA ASP A 42 17.69 -7.64 15.01
C ASP A 42 18.95 -8.32 15.58
N ALA A 43 19.10 -8.29 16.91
CA ALA A 43 20.24 -8.93 17.56
C ALA A 43 20.13 -10.46 17.54
N TRP A 44 18.91 -11.00 17.70
CA TRP A 44 18.62 -12.43 17.55
C TRP A 44 18.82 -12.92 16.11
N ILE A 45 18.43 -12.12 15.11
CA ILE A 45 18.69 -12.43 13.70
C ILE A 45 20.20 -12.48 13.41
N ARG A 46 20.98 -11.51 13.92
CA ARG A 46 22.45 -11.55 13.80
C ARG A 46 23.08 -12.75 14.51
N ALA A 47 22.45 -13.27 15.55
CA ALA A 47 22.87 -14.49 16.24
C ALA A 47 22.51 -15.79 15.49
N GLY A 48 21.84 -15.69 14.33
CA GLY A 48 21.54 -16.82 13.45
C GLY A 48 20.11 -17.35 13.54
N PHE A 49 19.22 -16.67 14.27
CA PHE A 49 17.79 -16.99 14.26
C PHE A 49 17.11 -16.42 12.99
N MET A 50 16.03 -17.07 12.56
CA MET A 50 15.16 -16.56 11.50
C MET A 50 13.77 -16.24 12.08
N GLU A 51 13.14 -15.20 11.56
CA GLU A 51 11.77 -14.85 11.95
C GLU A 51 10.79 -15.88 11.34
N VAL A 52 9.99 -16.53 12.19
CA VAL A 52 9.01 -17.54 11.79
C VAL A 52 7.55 -17.12 12.03
N SER A 53 7.29 -16.21 12.97
CA SER A 53 5.95 -15.72 13.29
C SER A 53 5.99 -14.36 14.01
N ARG A 54 4.89 -13.60 13.94
CA ARG A 54 4.69 -12.34 14.68
C ARG A 54 3.57 -12.49 15.70
N VAL A 55 3.77 -11.88 16.86
CA VAL A 55 2.68 -11.66 17.83
C VAL A 55 2.12 -10.27 17.57
N LEU A 56 0.83 -10.19 17.26
CA LEU A 56 0.11 -8.94 17.02
C LEU A 56 -0.84 -8.69 18.18
N VAL A 57 -0.92 -7.44 18.63
CA VAL A 57 -1.83 -7.02 19.71
C VAL A 57 -2.68 -5.87 19.19
N ALA A 58 -3.98 -5.96 19.43
CA ALA A 58 -4.94 -4.90 19.19
C ALA A 58 -5.84 -4.75 20.41
N GLU A 59 -6.25 -3.52 20.70
CA GLU A 59 -7.21 -3.23 21.76
C GLU A 59 -8.63 -3.59 21.28
N VAL A 60 -9.42 -4.24 22.14
CA VAL A 60 -10.72 -4.80 21.74
C VAL A 60 -11.70 -3.71 21.32
N GLY A 61 -11.80 -2.60 22.06
CA GLY A 61 -12.65 -1.47 21.70
C GLY A 61 -12.27 -0.82 20.37
N SER A 62 -10.98 -0.79 20.04
CA SER A 62 -10.46 -0.32 18.76
C SER A 62 -10.85 -1.26 17.61
N LEU A 63 -10.84 -2.57 17.84
CA LEU A 63 -11.35 -3.54 16.86
C LEU A 63 -12.87 -3.45 16.72
N GLU A 64 -13.61 -3.35 17.81
CA GLU A 64 -15.07 -3.20 17.80
C GLU A 64 -15.48 -1.90 17.12
N GLY A 65 -14.76 -0.80 17.33
CA GLY A 65 -14.96 0.46 16.61
C GLY A 65 -14.78 0.29 15.11
N ARG A 66 -13.71 -0.39 14.69
CA ARG A 66 -13.44 -0.67 13.26
C ARG A 66 -14.44 -1.65 12.62
N LEU A 67 -14.92 -2.63 13.38
CA LEU A 67 -15.86 -3.65 12.90
C LEU A 67 -17.32 -3.15 12.93
N GLY A 68 -17.62 -2.20 13.82
CA GLY A 68 -18.96 -1.64 14.00
C GLY A 68 -19.31 -0.51 13.04
N SER A 69 -18.32 0.09 12.37
CA SER A 69 -18.56 1.03 11.28
C SER A 69 -18.69 0.26 9.95
N GLU A 70 -19.88 0.34 9.34
CA GLU A 70 -20.03 0.04 7.92
C GLU A 70 -19.29 1.13 7.14
N HIS A 71 -18.06 0.83 6.74
CA HIS A 71 -17.31 1.68 5.83
C HIS A 71 -17.79 1.46 4.39
N GLU A 72 -17.80 2.51 3.59
CA GLU A 72 -17.99 2.33 2.15
C GLU A 72 -16.80 1.56 1.56
N PRO A 73 -16.95 0.86 0.42
CA PRO A 73 -15.84 0.16 -0.19
C PRO A 73 -14.69 1.09 -0.58
N SER A 74 -13.47 0.62 -0.37
CA SER A 74 -12.28 1.21 -0.99
C SER A 74 -12.22 0.87 -2.48
N TYR A 75 -11.60 1.75 -3.26
CA TYR A 75 -11.32 1.49 -4.67
C TYR A 75 -10.11 2.32 -5.14
N GLY A 76 -9.46 1.86 -6.21
CA GLY A 76 -8.32 2.58 -6.74
C GLY A 76 -7.96 2.27 -8.19
N ALA A 77 -7.01 3.05 -8.67
CA ALA A 77 -6.46 2.95 -10.00
C ALA A 77 -4.96 3.20 -9.96
N ILE A 78 -4.22 2.54 -10.85
CA ILE A 78 -2.79 2.77 -11.07
C ILE A 78 -2.63 3.30 -12.49
N HIS A 79 -2.14 4.52 -12.60
CA HIS A 79 -1.89 5.20 -13.87
C HIS A 79 -0.42 5.04 -14.23
N VAL A 80 -0.14 4.33 -15.30
CA VAL A 80 1.22 4.11 -15.83
C VAL A 80 1.43 5.02 -17.03
N GLN A 81 2.43 5.89 -16.99
CA GLN A 81 2.76 6.78 -18.11
C GLN A 81 3.43 5.97 -19.25
N SER A 82 2.61 5.29 -20.03
CA SER A 82 3.00 4.43 -21.14
C SER A 82 1.82 4.22 -22.07
N ASP A 83 2.10 4.12 -23.36
CA ASP A 83 1.17 3.71 -24.42
C ASP A 83 1.31 2.22 -24.80
N ASP A 84 2.29 1.50 -24.24
CA ASP A 84 2.50 0.07 -24.45
C ASP A 84 1.63 -0.75 -23.47
N VAL A 85 0.34 -0.85 -23.80
CA VAL A 85 -0.65 -1.64 -23.05
C VAL A 85 -0.18 -3.07 -22.87
N ASP A 86 0.40 -3.68 -23.91
CA ASP A 86 0.85 -5.08 -23.85
C ASP A 86 1.97 -5.26 -22.81
N ALA A 87 2.89 -4.29 -22.69
CA ALA A 87 3.91 -4.32 -21.64
C ALA A 87 3.32 -4.14 -20.24
N VAL A 88 2.35 -3.23 -20.06
CA VAL A 88 1.65 -3.06 -18.79
C VAL A 88 0.90 -4.34 -18.42
N THR A 89 0.11 -4.90 -19.34
CA THR A 89 -0.62 -6.17 -19.17
C THR A 89 0.30 -7.31 -18.77
N ARG A 90 1.45 -7.49 -19.43
CA ARG A 90 2.43 -8.51 -19.05
C ARG A 90 2.99 -8.28 -17.65
N ALA A 91 3.27 -7.03 -17.28
CA ALA A 91 3.77 -6.71 -15.95
C ALA A 91 2.73 -7.02 -14.87
N VAL A 92 1.48 -6.60 -15.07
CA VAL A 92 0.35 -6.89 -14.17
C VAL A 92 0.20 -8.41 -13.99
N GLY A 93 0.13 -9.17 -15.09
CA GLY A 93 0.02 -10.63 -15.04
C GLY A 93 1.21 -11.34 -14.38
N GLN A 94 2.38 -10.70 -14.32
CA GLN A 94 3.54 -11.24 -13.61
C GLN A 94 3.50 -10.95 -12.10
N PHE A 95 3.00 -9.78 -11.69
CA PHE A 95 3.09 -9.30 -10.31
C PHE A 95 1.86 -9.61 -9.46
N VAL A 96 0.66 -9.46 -10.00
CA VAL A 96 -0.59 -9.67 -9.25
C VAL A 96 -0.67 -11.06 -8.61
N PRO A 97 -0.28 -12.17 -9.29
CA PRO A 97 -0.28 -13.50 -8.66
C PRO A 97 0.66 -13.66 -7.45
N ARG A 98 1.58 -12.71 -7.24
CA ARG A 98 2.56 -12.72 -6.14
C ARG A 98 2.14 -11.82 -4.97
N LEU A 99 1.04 -11.08 -5.11
CA LEU A 99 0.49 -10.29 -4.02
C LEU A 99 -0.17 -11.23 -2.98
N PRO A 100 0.04 -10.98 -1.68
CA PRO A 100 -0.72 -11.66 -0.63
C PRO A 100 -2.21 -11.30 -0.75
N GLY A 101 -3.12 -12.17 -0.31
CA GLY A 101 -4.57 -11.92 -0.34
C GLY A 101 -5.29 -12.43 -1.60
N GLY A 102 -4.56 -12.63 -2.71
CA GLY A 102 -5.02 -13.34 -3.89
C GLY A 102 -6.17 -12.66 -4.65
N SER A 103 -5.82 -11.83 -5.64
CA SER A 103 -6.78 -11.18 -6.55
C SER A 103 -7.66 -12.17 -7.32
N THR A 104 -8.88 -11.76 -7.64
CA THR A 104 -9.79 -12.49 -8.54
C THR A 104 -9.67 -12.04 -10.00
N GLY A 105 -8.99 -10.93 -10.27
CA GLY A 105 -8.71 -10.45 -11.62
C GLY A 105 -8.22 -9.00 -11.63
N SER A 106 -7.63 -8.62 -12.76
CA SER A 106 -7.20 -7.25 -13.03
C SER A 106 -7.73 -6.79 -14.37
N VAL A 107 -7.90 -5.48 -14.55
CA VAL A 107 -8.27 -4.85 -15.81
C VAL A 107 -7.22 -3.83 -16.19
N VAL A 108 -6.77 -3.89 -17.44
CA VAL A 108 -5.91 -2.86 -18.03
C VAL A 108 -6.71 -2.10 -19.07
N LEU A 109 -6.85 -0.80 -18.89
CA LEU A 109 -7.54 0.09 -19.82
C LEU A 109 -6.56 0.65 -20.86
N PRO A 110 -7.00 0.88 -22.10
CA PRO A 110 -6.15 1.41 -23.16
C PRO A 110 -5.65 2.82 -22.83
N PRO A 111 -4.58 3.30 -23.49
CA PRO A 111 -3.93 4.52 -23.08
C PRO A 111 -4.79 5.72 -23.44
N ARG A 112 -5.04 6.60 -22.47
CA ARG A 112 -5.70 7.90 -22.65
C ARG A 112 -4.75 8.99 -22.19
N ASP A 113 -4.51 9.97 -23.07
CA ASP A 113 -3.60 11.09 -22.79
C ASP A 113 -2.19 10.66 -22.34
N GLY A 114 -1.70 9.53 -22.87
CA GLY A 114 -0.38 8.98 -22.54
C GLY A 114 -0.33 8.08 -21.30
N TRP A 115 -1.49 7.72 -20.75
CA TRP A 115 -1.61 6.92 -19.53
C TRP A 115 -2.39 5.63 -19.77
N THR A 116 -1.77 4.49 -19.46
CA THR A 116 -2.45 3.20 -19.36
C THR A 116 -2.88 3.00 -17.90
N THR A 117 -4.16 2.67 -17.67
CA THR A 117 -4.71 2.53 -16.31
C THR A 117 -4.90 1.07 -15.95
N VAL A 118 -4.53 0.70 -14.72
CA VAL A 118 -4.70 -0.64 -14.16
C VAL A 118 -5.64 -0.57 -12.96
N HIS A 119 -6.62 -1.47 -12.95
CA HIS A 119 -7.45 -1.77 -11.80
C HIS A 119 -7.27 -3.24 -11.42
N ASP A 120 -7.37 -3.54 -10.13
CA ASP A 120 -7.23 -4.90 -9.63
C ASP A 120 -8.13 -5.09 -8.42
N GLU A 121 -8.84 -6.21 -8.39
CA GLU A 121 -9.85 -6.47 -7.36
C GLU A 121 -9.27 -6.50 -5.93
N LEU A 122 -8.07 -7.05 -5.76
CA LEU A 122 -7.40 -7.04 -4.46
C LEU A 122 -6.98 -5.62 -4.08
N CYS A 123 -6.55 -4.80 -5.04
CA CYS A 123 -6.17 -3.41 -4.80
C CYS A 123 -7.35 -2.53 -4.37
N ASP A 124 -8.57 -2.84 -4.79
CA ASP A 124 -9.78 -2.18 -4.29
C ASP A 124 -10.03 -2.56 -2.82
N ARG A 125 -9.90 -3.84 -2.47
CA ARG A 125 -10.10 -4.31 -1.08
C ARG A 125 -9.00 -3.87 -0.12
N GLU A 126 -7.76 -3.80 -0.61
CA GLU A 126 -6.56 -3.58 0.21
C GLU A 126 -5.72 -2.42 -0.38
N PRO A 127 -5.90 -1.17 0.09
CA PRO A 127 -5.17 0.01 -0.41
C PRO A 127 -3.64 -0.10 -0.29
N GLU A 128 -3.14 -0.97 0.58
CA GLU A 128 -1.71 -1.29 0.68
C GLU A 128 -1.22 -2.10 -0.53
N MET A 129 -2.06 -3.01 -1.05
CA MET A 129 -1.75 -3.79 -2.25
C MET A 129 -1.75 -2.92 -3.49
N LEU A 130 -2.64 -1.92 -3.58
CA LEU A 130 -2.60 -0.88 -4.62
C LEU A 130 -1.23 -0.20 -4.69
N ARG A 131 -0.73 0.27 -3.55
CA ARG A 131 0.57 0.95 -3.44
C ARG A 131 1.74 0.01 -3.75
N ARG A 132 1.65 -1.24 -3.32
CA ARG A 132 2.66 -2.27 -3.60
C ARG A 132 2.74 -2.56 -5.10
N LEU A 133 1.60 -2.82 -5.75
CA LEU A 133 1.54 -3.09 -7.19
C LEU A 133 2.06 -1.90 -7.99
N ALA A 134 1.66 -0.67 -7.64
CA ALA A 134 2.14 0.53 -8.31
C ALA A 134 3.66 0.70 -8.22
N ARG A 135 4.25 0.36 -7.07
CA ARG A 135 5.70 0.38 -6.89
C ARG A 135 6.40 -0.65 -7.78
N GLU A 136 5.89 -1.88 -7.83
CA GLU A 136 6.45 -2.94 -8.68
C GLU A 136 6.36 -2.56 -10.17
N LEU A 137 5.22 -2.00 -10.61
CA LEU A 137 5.05 -1.51 -11.98
C LEU A 137 6.03 -0.37 -12.30
N SER A 138 6.17 0.61 -11.41
CA SER A 138 7.12 1.72 -11.59
C SER A 138 8.57 1.24 -11.67
N ASP A 139 8.98 0.33 -10.80
CA ASP A 139 10.34 -0.22 -10.78
C ASP A 139 10.64 -1.03 -12.03
N ARG A 140 9.77 -2.00 -12.34
CA ARG A 140 10.01 -2.96 -13.43
C ARG A 140 9.95 -2.32 -14.82
N MET A 141 9.06 -1.35 -15.00
CA MET A 141 8.88 -0.66 -16.27
C MET A 141 9.78 0.57 -16.39
N GLY A 142 10.34 1.05 -15.28
CA GLY A 142 11.06 2.33 -15.24
C GLY A 142 10.19 3.53 -15.57
N ALA A 143 8.86 3.37 -15.52
CA ALA A 143 7.87 4.37 -15.86
C ALA A 143 7.50 5.23 -14.64
N PHE A 144 7.03 6.45 -14.92
CA PHE A 144 6.33 7.24 -13.92
C PHE A 144 4.93 6.65 -13.71
N VAL A 145 4.59 6.42 -12.43
CA VAL A 145 3.34 5.76 -12.04
C VAL A 145 2.67 6.58 -10.95
N VAL A 146 1.36 6.77 -11.05
CA VAL A 146 0.55 7.38 -9.99
C VAL A 146 -0.50 6.38 -9.55
N ALA A 147 -0.46 5.95 -8.30
CA ALA A 147 -1.57 5.23 -7.68
C ALA A 147 -2.53 6.25 -7.06
N THR A 148 -3.82 6.12 -7.32
CA THR A 148 -4.89 6.94 -6.71
C THR A 148 -5.92 6.02 -6.08
N GLY A 149 -6.39 6.32 -4.87
CA GLY A 149 -7.43 5.52 -4.23
C GLY A 149 -8.31 6.35 -3.30
N ALA A 150 -9.57 5.95 -3.21
CA ALA A 150 -10.47 6.33 -2.14
C ALA A 150 -10.52 5.17 -1.14
N GLU A 151 -10.24 5.45 0.13
CA GLU A 151 -10.18 4.45 1.19
C GLU A 151 -11.42 4.61 2.08
N GLU A 152 -12.20 3.54 2.20
CA GLU A 152 -13.30 3.39 3.15
C GLU A 152 -14.37 4.51 3.09
N GLY A 153 -14.55 5.13 1.90
CA GLY A 153 -15.41 6.31 1.70
C GLY A 153 -15.00 7.55 2.49
N SER A 154 -13.82 7.54 3.11
CA SER A 154 -13.43 8.50 4.15
C SER A 154 -12.26 9.38 3.74
N VAL A 155 -11.26 8.80 3.08
CA VAL A 155 -10.05 9.53 2.68
C VAL A 155 -9.65 9.24 1.26
N VAL A 156 -8.90 10.16 0.66
CA VAL A 156 -8.35 10.03 -0.69
C VAL A 156 -6.84 10.11 -0.60
N ARG A 157 -6.16 9.19 -1.29
CA ARG A 157 -4.71 9.12 -1.35
C ARG A 157 -4.24 9.13 -2.80
N TYR A 158 -3.08 9.75 -3.05
CA TYR A 158 -2.24 9.34 -4.17
C TYR A 158 -0.81 9.08 -3.76
N VAL A 159 -0.14 8.21 -4.51
CA VAL A 159 1.31 7.98 -4.41
C VAL A 159 1.90 8.07 -5.81
N ALA A 160 2.80 9.03 -6.02
CA ALA A 160 3.54 9.19 -7.26
C ALA A 160 4.90 8.52 -7.15
N LEU A 161 5.23 7.68 -8.14
CA LEU A 161 6.41 6.83 -8.14
C LEU A 161 7.24 7.00 -9.41
N GLU A 162 8.55 7.07 -9.25
CA GLU A 162 9.51 7.01 -10.34
C GLU A 162 10.55 5.93 -10.02
N ARG A 163 10.67 4.92 -10.89
CA ARG A 163 11.59 3.78 -10.72
C ARG A 163 11.46 3.14 -9.32
N GLY A 164 10.22 2.90 -8.90
CA GLY A 164 9.89 2.27 -7.62
C GLY A 164 10.11 3.14 -6.38
N ARG A 165 10.50 4.42 -6.54
CA ARG A 165 10.69 5.37 -5.44
C ARG A 165 9.53 6.35 -5.38
N VAL A 166 9.04 6.63 -4.18
CA VAL A 166 8.04 7.67 -3.96
C VAL A 166 8.69 9.03 -4.22
N VAL A 167 8.12 9.79 -5.13
CA VAL A 167 8.56 11.16 -5.43
C VAL A 167 7.60 12.20 -4.85
N ASP A 168 6.34 11.81 -4.64
CA ASP A 168 5.32 12.60 -3.95
C ASP A 168 4.25 11.68 -3.37
N GLU A 169 3.66 12.08 -2.24
CA GLU A 169 2.56 11.35 -1.61
C GLU A 169 1.58 12.35 -0.99
N TYR A 170 0.29 12.06 -1.13
CA TYR A 170 -0.79 12.87 -0.59
C TYR A 170 -1.78 11.97 0.13
N LEU A 171 -2.21 12.40 1.31
CA LEU A 171 -3.34 11.83 2.03
C LEU A 171 -4.26 12.96 2.50
N SER A 172 -5.54 12.89 2.13
CA SER A 172 -6.49 13.97 2.42
C SER A 172 -6.69 14.23 3.92
N VAL A 173 -6.57 13.20 4.76
CA VAL A 173 -6.54 13.32 6.22
C VAL A 173 -5.30 12.58 6.73
N PRO A 174 -4.14 13.26 6.90
CA PRO A 174 -2.86 12.63 7.20
C PRO A 174 -2.87 11.65 8.38
N GLU A 175 -3.58 11.99 9.44
CA GLU A 175 -3.62 11.20 10.69
C GLU A 175 -4.81 10.23 10.75
N HIS A 176 -5.48 9.96 9.63
CA HIS A 176 -6.67 9.07 9.59
C HIS A 176 -6.37 7.67 10.13
N HIS A 177 -5.19 7.13 9.79
CA HIS A 177 -4.74 5.80 10.21
C HIS A 177 -3.98 5.80 11.55
N GLY A 178 -3.94 6.95 12.23
CA GLY A 178 -3.30 7.11 13.52
C GLY A 178 -2.42 8.37 13.60
N PRO A 179 -1.97 8.73 14.81
CA PRO A 179 -1.13 9.90 15.03
C PRO A 179 0.19 9.82 14.27
N LEU A 180 0.63 10.95 13.70
CA LEU A 180 1.89 11.05 12.98
C LEU A 180 2.79 12.16 13.56
N PRO A 181 4.13 12.04 13.43
CA PRO A 181 5.02 13.16 13.69
C PRO A 181 4.66 14.38 12.81
N PRO A 182 4.79 15.62 13.29
CA PRO A 182 4.40 16.80 12.52
C PRO A 182 5.07 16.93 11.14
N GLY A 183 6.31 16.46 11.01
CA GLY A 183 7.02 16.45 9.73
C GLY A 183 6.41 15.48 8.71
N GLU A 184 5.88 14.35 9.16
CA GLU A 184 5.20 13.36 8.31
C GLU A 184 3.82 13.85 7.89
N VAL A 185 3.09 14.54 8.78
CA VAL A 185 1.83 15.22 8.44
C VAL A 185 2.04 16.22 7.30
N ILE A 186 3.10 17.03 7.38
CA ILE A 186 3.46 18.00 6.33
C ILE A 186 3.86 17.29 5.03
N ALA A 187 4.58 16.17 5.12
CA ALA A 187 5.03 15.41 3.96
C ALA A 187 3.89 14.72 3.18
N LEU A 188 2.73 14.52 3.82
CA LEU A 188 1.51 14.00 3.19
C LEU A 188 0.65 15.07 2.51
N GLY A 189 1.16 16.31 2.40
CA GLY A 189 0.60 17.34 1.55
C GLY A 189 1.12 17.24 0.13
N ALA A 190 0.21 17.24 -0.86
CA ALA A 190 0.55 17.21 -2.27
C ALA A 190 1.57 18.29 -2.65
N ASN A 191 2.55 17.97 -3.50
CA ASN A 191 3.46 18.96 -4.09
C ASN A 191 2.97 19.40 -5.48
N PRO A 192 2.24 20.53 -5.60
CA PRO A 192 1.51 20.84 -6.83
C PRO A 192 2.44 21.18 -7.99
N ARG A 193 3.62 21.75 -7.70
CA ARG A 193 4.61 22.10 -8.74
C ARG A 193 5.29 20.87 -9.31
N LEU A 194 5.60 19.89 -8.45
CA LEU A 194 6.19 18.64 -8.89
C LEU A 194 5.18 17.87 -9.74
N MET A 195 3.95 17.72 -9.25
CA MET A 195 2.90 17.00 -9.97
C MET A 195 2.55 17.66 -11.30
N ALA A 196 2.37 18.99 -11.35
CA ALA A 196 2.17 19.72 -12.61
C ALA A 196 3.28 19.46 -13.65
N ARG A 197 4.54 19.37 -13.20
CA ARG A 197 5.68 19.06 -14.09
C ARG A 197 5.61 17.63 -14.64
N LEU A 198 5.18 16.67 -13.82
CA LEU A 198 5.19 15.24 -14.17
C LEU A 198 3.96 14.80 -14.96
N THR A 199 2.80 15.40 -14.68
CA THR A 199 1.53 15.03 -15.33
C THR A 199 1.09 16.02 -16.41
N GLY A 200 1.69 17.23 -16.46
CA GLY A 200 1.27 18.30 -17.37
C GLY A 200 0.05 19.10 -16.87
N ALA A 201 -0.44 18.81 -15.67
CA ALA A 201 -1.57 19.49 -15.07
C ALA A 201 -1.26 20.91 -14.57
N ASP A 202 -2.30 21.66 -14.20
CA ASP A 202 -2.17 22.99 -13.63
C ASP A 202 -1.89 22.95 -12.12
N ALA A 203 -0.79 23.59 -11.69
CA ALA A 203 -0.35 23.56 -10.31
C ALA A 203 -1.30 24.28 -9.34
N ASP A 204 -2.03 25.29 -9.82
CA ASP A 204 -2.98 26.03 -8.98
C ASP A 204 -4.25 25.21 -8.75
N THR A 205 -4.72 24.50 -9.77
CA THR A 205 -5.82 23.54 -9.68
C THR A 205 -5.49 22.41 -8.71
N ILE A 206 -4.30 21.78 -8.81
CA ILE A 206 -3.87 20.75 -7.86
C ILE A 206 -3.86 21.30 -6.43
N ARG A 207 -3.31 22.50 -6.21
CA ARG A 207 -3.28 23.13 -4.87
C ARG A 207 -4.68 23.40 -4.32
N ALA A 208 -5.62 23.77 -5.17
CA ALA A 208 -6.99 24.07 -4.76
C ALA A 208 -7.76 22.81 -4.34
N VAL A 209 -7.51 21.68 -5.01
CA VAL A 209 -8.21 20.40 -4.80
C VAL A 209 -7.54 19.54 -3.73
N ALA A 210 -6.22 19.34 -3.81
CA ALA A 210 -5.46 18.42 -2.94
C ALA A 210 -5.16 19.04 -1.56
N LYS A 211 -6.22 19.48 -0.87
CA LYS A 211 -6.15 20.02 0.49
C LYS A 211 -6.13 18.87 1.50
N THR A 212 -5.40 19.09 2.58
CA THR A 212 -5.43 18.21 3.75
C THR A 212 -6.37 18.77 4.81
N ALA A 213 -7.03 17.90 5.56
CA ALA A 213 -7.91 18.23 6.67
C ALA A 213 -7.57 17.43 7.93
N ARG A 214 -8.16 17.81 9.07
CA ARG A 214 -7.99 17.08 10.34
C ARG A 214 -8.95 15.92 10.48
N ALA A 215 -10.08 15.97 9.78
CA ALA A 215 -11.11 14.94 9.79
C ALA A 215 -11.80 14.85 8.42
N PRO A 216 -12.32 13.67 8.03
CA PRO A 216 -13.05 13.49 6.77
C PRO A 216 -14.19 14.48 6.56
N ALA A 217 -14.93 14.81 7.63
CA ALA A 217 -16.10 15.71 7.58
C ALA A 217 -15.76 17.18 7.22
N GLU A 218 -14.49 17.56 7.18
CA GLU A 218 -14.03 18.88 6.74
C GLU A 218 -13.80 18.95 5.22
N LEU A 219 -13.93 17.82 4.51
CA LEU A 219 -13.71 17.67 3.08
C LEU A 219 -15.01 17.32 2.36
N PRO A 220 -15.06 17.47 1.02
CA PRO A 220 -16.10 16.84 0.21
C PRO A 220 -16.14 15.32 0.44
N PRO A 221 -17.26 14.65 0.10
CA PRO A 221 -17.33 13.20 0.04
C PRO A 221 -16.12 12.60 -0.70
N ALA A 222 -15.63 11.44 -0.25
CA ALA A 222 -14.38 10.88 -0.76
C ALA A 222 -14.43 10.58 -2.27
N ASP A 223 -15.59 10.23 -2.80
CA ASP A 223 -15.79 9.99 -4.23
C ASP A 223 -15.75 11.29 -5.06
N GLU A 224 -16.38 12.37 -4.58
CA GLU A 224 -16.28 13.69 -5.18
C GLU A 224 -14.84 14.24 -5.13
N LEU A 225 -14.15 14.05 -3.99
CA LEU A 225 -12.76 14.45 -3.83
C LEU A 225 -11.84 13.62 -4.73
N PHE A 226 -12.06 12.31 -4.84
CA PHE A 226 -11.30 11.42 -5.71
C PHE A 226 -11.43 11.84 -7.17
N ALA A 227 -12.65 12.01 -7.67
CA ALA A 227 -12.88 12.45 -9.06
C ALA A 227 -12.24 13.82 -9.32
N SER A 228 -12.41 14.77 -8.40
CA SER A 228 -11.79 16.10 -8.49
C SER A 228 -10.27 16.03 -8.53
N LEU A 229 -9.67 15.15 -7.72
CA LEU A 229 -8.22 14.98 -7.63
C LEU A 229 -7.65 14.34 -8.89
N VAL A 230 -8.28 13.28 -9.40
CA VAL A 230 -7.84 12.62 -10.64
C VAL A 230 -7.91 13.60 -11.82
N ALA A 231 -9.00 14.36 -11.93
CA ALA A 231 -9.14 15.43 -12.91
C ALA A 231 -8.08 16.53 -12.74
N ALA A 232 -7.83 16.98 -11.51
CA ALA A 232 -6.80 17.98 -11.21
C ALA A 232 -5.38 17.51 -11.55
N LEU A 233 -5.11 16.20 -11.49
CA LEU A 233 -3.83 15.61 -11.88
C LEU A 233 -3.71 15.34 -13.39
N ALA A 234 -4.76 15.62 -14.18
CA ALA A 234 -4.84 15.29 -15.60
C ALA A 234 -4.63 13.79 -15.90
N LEU A 235 -5.10 12.93 -14.98
CA LEU A 235 -5.04 11.48 -15.11
C LEU A 235 -6.35 10.95 -15.71
N PRO A 236 -6.30 9.80 -16.41
CA PRO A 236 -7.51 9.18 -16.90
C PRO A 236 -8.32 8.47 -15.80
N GLY A 237 -9.60 8.24 -16.08
CA GLY A 237 -10.47 7.38 -15.29
C GLY A 237 -11.23 8.07 -14.16
N GLU A 238 -12.54 7.89 -14.12
CA GLU A 238 -13.40 8.22 -12.96
C GLU A 238 -14.02 6.95 -12.34
N GLU A 239 -13.56 5.77 -12.81
CA GLU A 239 -14.13 4.49 -12.44
C GLU A 239 -13.85 4.16 -10.98
N ARG A 240 -14.86 3.61 -10.31
CA ARG A 240 -14.78 3.20 -8.91
C ARG A 240 -14.35 1.74 -8.81
N GLY A 241 -13.13 1.48 -9.26
CA GLY A 241 -12.45 0.20 -9.11
C GLY A 241 -12.68 -0.81 -10.24
N TYR A 242 -12.24 -2.03 -9.99
CA TYR A 242 -12.15 -3.15 -10.92
C TYR A 242 -13.47 -3.51 -11.61
N GLN A 243 -14.59 -3.53 -10.87
CA GLN A 243 -15.87 -3.96 -11.44
C GLN A 243 -16.38 -2.98 -12.51
N GLU A 244 -16.26 -1.68 -12.27
CA GLU A 244 -16.66 -0.67 -13.25
C GLU A 244 -15.70 -0.67 -14.45
N ALA A 245 -14.39 -0.73 -14.20
CA ALA A 245 -13.37 -0.74 -15.25
C ALA A 245 -13.53 -1.91 -16.22
N ARG A 246 -13.95 -3.08 -15.74
CA ARG A 246 -14.16 -4.29 -16.56
C ARG A 246 -15.21 -4.09 -17.66
N GLY A 247 -16.18 -3.22 -17.45
CA GLY A 247 -17.24 -2.92 -18.41
C GLY A 247 -16.84 -1.93 -19.51
N LEU A 248 -15.64 -1.35 -19.44
CA LEU A 248 -15.26 -0.25 -20.33
C LEU A 248 -14.79 -0.70 -21.72
N PRO A 249 -15.03 0.13 -22.75
CA PRO A 249 -14.54 -0.14 -24.10
C PRO A 249 -13.02 -0.30 -24.15
N GLY A 250 -12.55 -1.39 -24.73
CA GLY A 250 -11.12 -1.66 -24.90
C GLY A 250 -10.43 -2.21 -23.65
N ALA A 251 -11.16 -2.45 -22.56
CA ALA A 251 -10.64 -3.09 -21.36
C ALA A 251 -10.04 -4.48 -21.68
N VAL A 252 -8.80 -4.71 -21.25
CA VAL A 252 -8.14 -6.01 -21.28
C VAL A 252 -8.35 -6.67 -19.92
N ASP A 253 -9.26 -7.64 -19.88
CA ASP A 253 -9.55 -8.45 -18.68
C ASP A 253 -8.46 -9.51 -18.48
N LEU A 254 -7.88 -9.53 -17.29
CA LEU A 254 -6.87 -10.48 -16.84
C LEU A 254 -7.49 -11.32 -15.71
N PRO A 255 -8.24 -12.38 -16.04
CA PRO A 255 -8.78 -13.27 -15.02
C PRO A 255 -7.65 -14.01 -14.31
N ARG A 256 -7.92 -14.39 -13.06
CA ARG A 256 -7.01 -15.20 -12.24
C ARG A 256 -6.61 -16.53 -12.89
#